data_AF-A0A7L2BIH6-F1
#
_entry.id   AF-A0A7L2BIH6-F1
#
_cell.length_a   1.000
_cell.length_b   1.000
_cell.length_c   1.000
_cell.angle_alpha   90.00
_cell.angle_beta   90.00
_cell.angle_gamma   90.00
#
_symmetry.space_group_name_H-M   'P 1'
#
loop_
_entity.id
_entity.type
_entity.pdbx_description
1 polymer ?
#
loop_
_entity_poly.entity_id
_entity_poly.type
_entity_poly.pdbx_seq_one_letter_code
_entity_poly.pdbx_strand_id
1 'polypeptide(L)'
;QDLTIPESSTVKRVMTGTVAGFKWPPSVSEPVKDSDPHFHHFLLSQTEKPAVCYQAITKKLKVCEEETGSTSIQAADSTAINGSITPTDKKIGFLGLGLMGSGIVSNLLKMGHTVTVWNRTAEKCDLFIQEGARLGRTPAEVVSTCDITFACVSDPKAAKDLVLGPSGVLQGIRPGKCYVDMSTVDADTVTELAQVIVSRGGRFLEAPVSGNQQLSNDGMLVILAAGDRGLYEDCSSCFQAMGKTSFFLGEVGNAAKMMLIVNMVQGSFMATIAEGLTLAQVTGQSQQTLLDILNQGQLASIFLDQKCQNILQGNFKPDFYLKYIQKDLRLAIALGDSVNHPTPMAAAANEVYKRAKALDQSDNDMSAVYRAYIH
;
A
#
# COMPACT_ATOMS: atom_id res chain seq x y z
N GLN A 1 -1.82 33.98 -61.89
CA GLN A 1 -2.67 33.78 -60.71
C GLN A 1 -1.72 33.36 -59.58
N ASP A 2 -0.68 34.12 -59.22
CA ASP A 2 -0.66 35.38 -58.45
C ASP A 2 -1.95 35.82 -57.76
N LEU A 3 -1.87 35.92 -56.42
CA LEU A 3 -2.58 36.81 -55.49
C LEU A 3 -2.02 36.53 -54.07
N THR A 4 -0.98 37.22 -53.58
CA THR A 4 -0.93 38.51 -52.86
C THR A 4 -1.90 38.73 -51.69
N ILE A 5 -1.27 39.26 -50.62
CA ILE A 5 -1.67 39.59 -49.24
C ILE A 5 -2.73 40.72 -49.18
N PRO A 6 -3.45 40.88 -48.05
CA PRO A 6 -3.24 42.11 -47.28
C PRO A 6 -3.18 41.92 -45.75
N GLU A 7 -2.19 42.58 -45.13
CA GLU A 7 -2.13 42.91 -43.71
C GLU A 7 -2.85 44.25 -43.43
N SER A 8 -3.09 44.45 -42.13
CA SER A 8 -3.13 45.73 -41.39
C SER A 8 -4.51 46.29 -41.01
N SER A 9 -4.79 46.25 -39.70
CA SER A 9 -5.35 47.38 -38.95
C SER A 9 -4.78 47.44 -37.53
N THR A 10 -3.64 48.11 -37.43
CA THR A 10 -3.22 49.07 -36.40
C THR A 10 -3.92 49.04 -35.03
N VAL A 11 -3.26 48.45 -34.02
CA VAL A 11 -3.51 48.77 -32.59
C VAL A 11 -2.60 49.93 -32.19
N LYS A 12 -3.21 51.09 -31.90
CA LYS A 12 -2.52 52.27 -31.34
C LYS A 12 -2.21 52.05 -29.86
N ARG A 13 -0.92 52.17 -29.54
CA ARG A 13 -0.36 52.33 -28.20
C ARG A 13 -0.74 53.72 -27.66
N VAL A 14 -1.39 53.80 -26.50
CA VAL A 14 -1.40 54.99 -25.64
C VAL A 14 -0.90 54.55 -24.27
N MET A 15 0.11 55.26 -23.79
CA MET A 15 0.77 55.09 -22.52
C MET A 15 0.08 55.90 -21.41
N THR A 16 0.39 55.49 -20.16
CA THR A 16 0.35 56.22 -18.88
C THR A 16 -1.00 56.46 -18.19
N GLY A 17 -1.16 55.83 -17.03
CA GLY A 17 -2.15 56.15 -16.01
C GLY A 17 -1.93 55.31 -14.76
N THR A 18 -1.57 55.97 -13.66
CA THR A 18 -0.94 55.46 -12.45
C THR A 18 -1.85 54.59 -11.56
N VAL A 19 -1.25 53.61 -10.88
CA VAL A 19 -1.84 52.70 -9.89
C VAL A 19 -2.38 53.48 -8.68
N ALA A 20 -3.65 53.28 -8.33
CA ALA A 20 -4.23 53.71 -7.05
C ALA A 20 -4.71 52.46 -6.28
N GLY A 21 -4.02 52.19 -5.16
CA GLY A 21 -4.35 51.11 -4.23
C GLY A 21 -5.63 51.41 -3.45
N PHE A 22 -6.46 50.38 -3.29
CA PHE A 22 -7.65 50.40 -2.44
C PHE A 22 -7.22 50.23 -0.97
N LYS A 23 -7.53 51.23 -0.12
CA LYS A 23 -7.31 51.24 1.34
C LYS A 23 -8.63 50.95 2.06
N TRP A 24 -8.58 50.07 3.06
CA TRP A 24 -9.67 49.83 4.03
C TRP A 24 -9.82 51.03 4.98
N PRO A 25 -11.04 51.44 5.40
CA PRO A 25 -11.21 52.54 6.35
C PRO A 25 -10.87 52.12 7.80
N PRO A 26 -10.35 53.03 8.63
CA PRO A 26 -9.96 52.74 10.00
C PRO A 26 -11.14 52.81 10.97
N SER A 27 -11.14 51.91 11.96
CA SER A 27 -12.01 51.95 13.13
C SER A 27 -11.63 53.12 14.05
N VAL A 28 -12.56 54.06 14.27
CA VAL A 28 -12.42 55.13 15.24
C VAL A 28 -13.00 54.68 16.58
N SER A 29 -12.16 54.68 17.61
CA SER A 29 -12.50 54.53 19.01
C SER A 29 -12.69 55.90 19.65
N GLU A 30 -13.84 56.18 20.26
CA GLU A 30 -14.01 57.25 21.25
C GLU A 30 -14.75 56.74 22.51
N PRO A 31 -14.46 57.31 23.69
CA PRO A 31 -14.87 56.75 24.98
C PRO A 31 -16.21 57.35 25.46
N VAL A 32 -17.07 56.53 26.04
CA VAL A 32 -18.28 57.00 26.73
C VAL A 32 -18.13 56.74 28.23
N LYS A 33 -18.22 57.83 29.02
CA LYS A 33 -18.39 57.82 30.48
C LYS A 33 -19.87 57.86 30.84
N ASP A 34 -20.23 56.98 31.76
CA ASP A 34 -21.30 56.98 32.78
C ASP A 34 -22.68 57.57 32.48
N SER A 35 -23.70 56.70 32.53
CA SER A 35 -24.77 56.77 33.56
C SER A 35 -25.88 55.73 33.33
N ASP A 36 -25.93 54.66 34.15
CA ASP A 36 -27.21 54.07 34.61
C ASP A 36 -27.00 53.12 35.84
N PRO A 37 -27.63 53.32 37.02
CA PRO A 37 -27.28 52.61 38.26
C PRO A 37 -27.91 51.21 38.42
N HIS A 38 -28.62 50.67 37.43
CA HIS A 38 -29.39 49.42 37.60
C HIS A 38 -28.67 48.12 37.19
N PHE A 39 -27.42 48.18 36.75
CA PHE A 39 -26.67 46.99 36.30
C PHE A 39 -25.72 46.36 37.33
N HIS A 40 -25.62 46.91 38.54
CA HIS A 40 -24.65 46.46 39.55
C HIS A 40 -25.14 45.39 40.53
N HIS A 41 -26.39 44.92 40.45
CA HIS A 41 -26.96 44.00 41.43
C HIS A 41 -27.07 42.52 40.98
N PHE A 42 -26.59 42.17 39.78
CA PHE A 42 -26.65 40.78 39.28
C PHE A 42 -25.30 40.03 39.40
N LEU A 43 -24.20 40.71 39.72
CA LEU A 43 -22.85 40.12 39.75
C LEU A 43 -22.29 39.79 41.15
N LEU A 44 -23.11 39.81 42.21
CA LEU A 44 -22.64 39.56 43.59
C LEU A 44 -23.43 38.50 44.39
N SER A 45 -24.24 37.68 43.73
CA SER A 45 -24.81 36.49 44.38
C SER A 45 -24.64 35.29 43.47
N GLN A 46 -23.65 34.45 43.78
CA GLN A 46 -23.54 33.00 43.58
C GLN A 46 -22.06 32.65 43.83
N THR A 47 -21.62 32.91 45.06
CA THR A 47 -20.49 32.21 45.65
C THR A 47 -20.90 30.74 45.83
N GLU A 48 -19.98 29.85 45.46
CA GLU A 48 -20.00 28.39 45.58
C GLU A 48 -20.50 27.57 44.36
N LYS A 49 -19.55 27.18 43.50
CA LYS A 49 -19.36 25.79 43.01
C LYS A 49 -18.03 25.64 42.23
N PRO A 50 -17.51 24.40 42.08
CA PRO A 50 -16.15 24.04 42.46
C PRO A 50 -15.10 24.51 41.46
N ALA A 51 -13.88 24.68 41.98
CA ALA A 51 -12.69 24.89 41.16
C ALA A 51 -12.56 23.78 40.11
N VAL A 52 -12.95 24.07 38.87
CA VAL A 52 -12.53 23.28 37.72
C VAL A 52 -11.06 23.60 37.53
N CYS A 53 -10.22 22.72 38.06
CA CYS A 53 -8.80 22.71 37.76
C CYS A 53 -8.68 22.40 36.25
N TYR A 54 -8.43 23.43 35.43
CA TYR A 54 -7.80 23.23 34.15
C TYR A 54 -6.39 22.70 34.43
N GLN A 55 -6.26 21.39 34.65
CA GLN A 55 -4.97 20.76 34.45
C GLN A 55 -4.69 20.89 32.96
N ALA A 56 -3.83 21.83 32.60
CA ALA A 56 -3.14 21.77 31.34
C ALA A 56 -2.60 20.35 31.21
N ILE A 57 -2.95 19.64 30.14
CA ILE A 57 -2.32 18.36 29.81
C ILE A 57 -0.88 18.71 29.42
N THR A 58 -0.03 18.93 30.42
CA THR A 58 1.43 19.08 30.32
C THR A 58 2.09 17.72 30.43
N LYS A 59 1.44 16.66 29.92
CA LYS A 59 2.19 15.49 29.51
C LYS A 59 3.04 15.93 28.33
N LYS A 60 4.29 16.33 28.61
CA LYS A 60 5.36 16.31 27.61
C LYS A 60 5.21 14.97 26.89
N LEU A 61 4.96 15.02 25.58
CA LEU A 61 5.14 13.87 24.72
C LEU A 61 6.56 13.38 25.01
N LYS A 62 6.68 12.26 25.72
CA LYS A 62 7.94 11.52 25.74
C LYS A 62 8.13 11.09 24.31
N VAL A 63 8.99 11.81 23.59
CA VAL A 63 9.70 11.20 22.45
C VAL A 63 10.29 9.93 23.04
N CYS A 64 9.83 8.78 22.57
CA CYS A 64 10.37 7.50 23.02
C CYS A 64 11.80 7.42 22.50
N GLU A 65 12.74 7.96 23.27
CA GLU A 65 14.13 7.51 23.27
C GLU A 65 14.18 6.21 24.07
N GLU A 66 13.46 5.19 23.61
CA GLU A 66 13.88 3.83 23.89
C GLU A 66 14.86 3.47 22.79
N GLU A 67 15.97 2.83 23.15
CA GLU A 67 16.78 2.06 22.22
C GLU A 67 15.85 1.01 21.60
N THR A 68 15.08 1.41 20.59
CA THR A 68 14.49 0.46 19.65
C THR A 68 15.70 -0.29 19.14
N GLY A 69 15.83 -1.56 19.54
CA GLY A 69 16.85 -2.45 19.02
C GLY A 69 16.78 -2.35 17.52
N SER A 70 17.64 -1.49 16.97
CA SER A 70 17.58 -1.10 15.58
C SER A 70 17.78 -2.40 14.84
N THR A 71 16.76 -2.88 14.14
CA THR A 71 16.94 -3.90 13.12
C THR A 71 17.80 -3.21 12.08
N SER A 72 19.11 -3.26 12.28
CA SER A 72 20.11 -2.62 11.44
C SER A 72 19.86 -3.14 10.03
N ILE A 73 19.23 -2.29 9.23
CA ILE A 73 18.81 -2.60 7.88
C ILE A 73 20.11 -2.78 7.09
N GLN A 74 20.44 -4.02 6.72
CA GLN A 74 21.40 -4.21 5.64
C GLN A 74 20.80 -3.59 4.39
N ALA A 75 21.61 -2.77 3.71
CA ALA A 75 21.18 -2.02 2.53
C ALA A 75 20.47 -2.92 1.53
N ALA A 76 19.46 -2.36 0.87
CA ALA A 76 18.78 -2.93 -0.27
C ALA A 76 19.77 -3.64 -1.21
N ASP A 77 19.59 -4.95 -1.41
CA ASP A 77 20.26 -5.60 -2.52
C ASP A 77 19.62 -5.03 -3.78
N SER A 78 20.42 -4.29 -4.54
CA SER A 78 20.00 -3.81 -5.85
C SER A 78 19.87 -5.03 -6.73
N THR A 79 18.64 -5.44 -7.05
CA THR A 79 18.47 -6.52 -8.01
C THR A 79 18.82 -5.97 -9.40
N ALA A 80 19.52 -6.76 -10.20
CA ALA A 80 20.17 -6.29 -11.40
C ALA A 80 19.15 -5.78 -12.44
N ILE A 81 18.91 -4.48 -12.44
CA ILE A 81 18.29 -3.76 -13.55
C ILE A 81 19.30 -3.85 -14.71
N ASN A 82 19.09 -4.78 -15.64
CA ASN A 82 19.87 -5.00 -16.88
C ASN A 82 21.12 -5.91 -16.83
N GLY A 83 21.26 -6.80 -15.84
CA GLY A 83 22.31 -7.85 -15.86
C GLY A 83 21.80 -9.20 -16.36
N SER A 84 22.65 -10.05 -16.94
CA SER A 84 22.27 -11.46 -17.20
C SER A 84 22.17 -12.20 -15.86
N ILE A 85 20.95 -12.39 -15.36
CA ILE A 85 20.71 -13.23 -14.18
C ILE A 85 21.10 -14.66 -14.56
N THR A 86 22.02 -15.26 -13.80
CA THR A 86 22.26 -16.70 -13.89
C THR A 86 21.23 -17.39 -12.99
N PRO A 87 20.27 -18.15 -13.53
CA PRO A 87 19.24 -18.78 -12.73
C PRO A 87 19.85 -19.82 -11.78
N THR A 88 19.22 -20.03 -10.64
CA THR A 88 19.61 -21.10 -9.71
C THR A 88 19.32 -22.48 -10.30
N ASP A 89 20.18 -23.46 -10.01
CA ASP A 89 19.94 -24.89 -10.33
C ASP A 89 18.81 -25.51 -9.49
N LYS A 90 18.38 -24.83 -8.42
CA LYS A 90 17.29 -25.28 -7.55
C LYS A 90 15.96 -25.30 -8.31
N LYS A 91 15.18 -26.37 -8.14
CA LYS A 91 13.83 -26.46 -8.70
C LYS A 91 12.87 -25.57 -7.93
N ILE A 92 12.15 -24.71 -8.64
CA ILE A 92 11.25 -23.73 -8.04
C ILE A 92 9.80 -24.21 -8.12
N GLY A 93 9.09 -24.16 -7.00
CA GLY A 93 7.65 -24.34 -6.92
C GLY A 93 6.95 -22.99 -6.80
N PHE A 94 5.76 -22.84 -7.37
CA PHE A 94 4.95 -21.63 -7.21
C PHE A 94 3.48 -21.95 -6.98
N LEU A 95 2.91 -21.45 -5.88
CA LEU A 95 1.55 -21.71 -5.45
C LEU A 95 0.72 -20.41 -5.48
N GLY A 96 -0.32 -20.37 -6.31
CA GLY A 96 -1.24 -19.23 -6.41
C GLY A 96 -0.91 -18.30 -7.58
N LEU A 97 -1.70 -18.41 -8.65
CA LEU A 97 -1.51 -17.67 -9.91
C LEU A 97 -2.53 -16.53 -10.01
N GLY A 98 -2.55 -15.71 -8.96
CA GLY A 98 -3.43 -14.54 -8.85
C GLY A 98 -2.87 -13.29 -9.54
N LEU A 99 -3.37 -12.13 -9.13
CA LEU A 99 -3.00 -10.82 -9.69
C LEU A 99 -1.48 -10.57 -9.66
N MET A 100 -0.81 -10.92 -8.56
CA MET A 100 0.65 -10.82 -8.42
C MET A 100 1.36 -12.08 -8.92
N GLY A 101 0.93 -13.26 -8.45
CA GLY A 101 1.62 -14.53 -8.74
C GLY A 101 1.84 -14.80 -10.23
N SER A 102 0.91 -14.36 -11.09
CA SER A 102 1.04 -14.48 -12.55
C SER A 102 2.30 -13.79 -13.09
N GLY A 103 2.51 -12.50 -12.78
CA GLY A 103 3.66 -11.75 -13.27
C GLY A 103 4.97 -12.29 -12.71
N ILE A 104 4.96 -12.67 -11.42
CA ILE A 104 6.14 -13.27 -10.76
C ILE A 104 6.57 -14.56 -11.48
N VAL A 105 5.65 -15.47 -11.76
CA VAL A 105 5.97 -16.73 -12.45
C VAL A 105 6.49 -16.51 -13.86
N SER A 106 5.84 -15.64 -14.65
CA SER A 106 6.34 -15.34 -16.00
C SER A 106 7.76 -14.79 -15.97
N ASN A 107 8.09 -13.94 -14.99
CA ASN A 107 9.45 -13.42 -14.85
C ASN A 107 10.47 -14.50 -14.43
N LEU A 108 10.10 -15.41 -13.52
CA LEU A 108 10.95 -16.56 -13.19
C LEU A 108 11.22 -17.43 -14.42
N LEU A 109 10.20 -17.73 -15.23
CA LEU A 109 10.34 -18.52 -16.46
C LEU A 109 11.22 -17.80 -17.50
N LYS A 110 10.98 -16.50 -17.75
CA LYS A 110 11.76 -15.68 -18.69
C LYS A 110 13.24 -15.62 -18.32
N MET A 111 13.57 -15.60 -17.03
CA MET A 111 14.96 -15.63 -16.55
C MET A 111 15.57 -17.04 -16.49
N GLY A 112 14.86 -18.06 -16.98
CA GLY A 112 15.40 -19.41 -17.18
C GLY A 112 15.28 -20.33 -15.96
N HIS A 113 14.50 -19.98 -14.94
CA HIS A 113 14.29 -20.87 -13.80
C HIS A 113 13.39 -22.06 -14.18
N THR A 114 13.69 -23.23 -13.60
CA THR A 114 12.80 -24.40 -13.72
C THR A 114 11.66 -24.27 -12.70
N VAL A 115 10.45 -23.96 -13.18
CA VAL A 115 9.28 -23.69 -12.34
C VAL A 115 8.22 -24.79 -12.45
N THR A 116 7.70 -25.25 -11.32
CA THR A 116 6.48 -26.06 -11.21
C THR A 116 5.39 -25.23 -10.55
N VAL A 117 4.28 -25.02 -11.25
CA VAL A 117 3.18 -24.18 -10.78
C VAL A 117 2.00 -25.01 -10.28
N TRP A 118 1.26 -24.45 -9.33
CA TRP A 118 -0.06 -24.94 -8.94
C TRP A 118 -0.97 -23.75 -8.65
N ASN A 119 -2.23 -23.90 -9.03
CA ASN A 119 -3.29 -22.98 -8.63
C ASN A 119 -4.58 -23.78 -8.37
N ARG A 120 -5.38 -23.29 -7.42
CA ARG A 120 -6.67 -23.91 -7.06
C ARG A 120 -7.59 -24.06 -8.27
N THR A 121 -7.63 -23.04 -9.12
CA THR A 121 -8.31 -23.08 -10.42
C THR A 121 -7.27 -23.50 -11.47
N ALA A 122 -7.36 -24.74 -11.95
CA ALA A 122 -6.36 -25.35 -12.81
C ALA A 122 -6.15 -24.58 -14.12
N GLU A 123 -7.21 -24.03 -14.72
CA GLU A 123 -7.15 -23.30 -16.00
C GLU A 123 -6.20 -22.09 -15.97
N LYS A 124 -5.94 -21.51 -14.78
CA LYS A 124 -4.97 -20.41 -14.65
C LYS A 124 -3.52 -20.85 -14.90
N CYS A 125 -3.24 -22.15 -14.92
CA CYS A 125 -1.90 -22.68 -15.15
C CYS A 125 -1.55 -22.76 -16.65
N ASP A 126 -2.55 -22.79 -17.54
CA ASP A 126 -2.37 -23.10 -18.96
C ASP A 126 -1.41 -22.13 -19.67
N LEU A 127 -1.46 -20.84 -19.30
CA LEU A 127 -0.56 -19.81 -19.81
C LEU A 127 0.91 -20.14 -19.51
N PHE A 128 1.21 -20.62 -18.31
CA PHE A 128 2.58 -20.87 -17.88
C PHE A 128 3.12 -22.21 -18.39
N ILE A 129 2.25 -23.18 -18.64
CA ILE A 129 2.64 -24.43 -19.29
C ILE A 129 3.17 -24.13 -20.70
N GLN A 130 2.53 -23.19 -21.42
CA GLN A 130 3.02 -22.73 -22.73
C GLN A 130 4.37 -21.99 -22.61
N GLU A 131 4.61 -21.30 -21.50
CA GLU A 131 5.90 -20.66 -21.17
C GLU A 131 6.96 -21.64 -20.62
N GLY A 132 6.66 -22.94 -20.53
CA GLY A 132 7.61 -23.99 -20.12
C GLY A 132 7.54 -24.41 -18.64
N ALA A 133 6.55 -23.93 -17.88
CA ALA A 133 6.31 -24.40 -16.53
C ALA A 133 5.79 -25.85 -16.50
N ARG A 134 6.13 -26.56 -15.42
CA ARG A 134 5.53 -27.86 -15.10
C ARG A 134 4.27 -27.65 -14.28
N LEU A 135 3.27 -28.51 -14.44
CA LEU A 135 2.06 -28.48 -13.63
C LEU A 135 2.19 -29.43 -12.44
N GLY A 136 2.07 -28.91 -11.21
CA GLY A 136 1.87 -29.72 -10.01
C GLY A 136 0.38 -29.99 -9.78
N ARG A 137 0.01 -31.16 -9.25
CA ARG A 137 -1.41 -31.51 -9.02
C ARG A 137 -1.91 -30.97 -7.68
N THR A 138 -1.02 -30.89 -6.68
CA THR A 138 -1.33 -30.40 -5.33
C THR A 138 -0.17 -29.58 -4.74
N PRO A 139 -0.42 -28.71 -3.75
CA PRO A 139 0.64 -28.02 -3.01
C PRO A 139 1.68 -28.97 -2.41
N ALA A 140 1.24 -30.07 -1.79
CA ALA A 140 2.14 -31.09 -1.23
C ALA A 140 3.08 -31.69 -2.28
N GLU A 141 2.57 -31.96 -3.48
CA GLU A 141 3.38 -32.48 -4.58
C GLU A 141 4.42 -31.47 -5.05
N VAL A 142 4.02 -30.21 -5.26
CA VAL A 142 4.94 -29.14 -5.68
C VAL A 142 6.11 -29.05 -4.69
N VAL A 143 5.82 -28.96 -3.40
CA VAL A 143 6.82 -28.88 -2.33
C VAL A 143 7.72 -30.13 -2.29
N SER A 144 7.14 -31.31 -2.51
CA SER A 144 7.93 -32.56 -2.55
C SER A 144 8.90 -32.59 -3.73
N THR A 145 8.50 -32.05 -4.88
CA THR A 145 9.30 -32.06 -6.12
C THR A 145 10.31 -30.92 -6.25
N CYS A 146 10.04 -29.77 -5.61
CA CYS A 146 10.84 -28.55 -5.73
C CYS A 146 11.71 -28.31 -4.49
N ASP A 147 12.82 -27.60 -4.65
CA ASP A 147 13.75 -27.30 -3.56
C ASP A 147 13.28 -26.07 -2.78
N ILE A 148 12.83 -25.04 -3.51
CA ILE A 148 12.23 -23.81 -2.97
C ILE A 148 10.83 -23.68 -3.54
N THR A 149 9.82 -23.50 -2.69
CA THR A 149 8.44 -23.27 -3.12
C THR A 149 7.96 -21.91 -2.64
N PHE A 150 7.57 -21.04 -3.57
CA PHE A 150 6.94 -19.77 -3.30
C PHE A 150 5.42 -19.91 -3.22
N ALA A 151 4.76 -19.10 -2.41
CA ALA A 151 3.32 -18.96 -2.38
C ALA A 151 2.88 -17.49 -2.42
N CYS A 152 1.80 -17.20 -3.13
CA CYS A 152 1.22 -15.86 -3.19
C CYS A 152 -0.32 -15.95 -3.24
N VAL A 153 -0.96 -15.89 -2.07
CA VAL A 153 -2.42 -16.03 -1.92
C VAL A 153 -3.08 -14.82 -1.26
N SER A 154 -4.41 -14.80 -1.24
CA SER A 154 -5.21 -13.58 -1.01
C SER A 154 -5.17 -13.01 0.41
N ASP A 155 -5.14 -13.88 1.41
CA ASP A 155 -5.40 -13.52 2.80
C ASP A 155 -4.88 -14.59 3.78
N PRO A 156 -4.85 -14.29 5.10
CA PRO A 156 -4.38 -15.23 6.12
C PRO A 156 -5.10 -16.58 6.10
N LYS A 157 -6.41 -16.61 5.82
CA LYS A 157 -7.18 -17.86 5.78
C LYS A 157 -6.73 -18.72 4.60
N ALA A 158 -6.53 -18.12 3.43
CA ALA A 158 -6.01 -18.81 2.26
C ALA A 158 -4.58 -19.32 2.47
N ALA A 159 -3.71 -18.56 3.15
CA ALA A 159 -2.35 -19.00 3.48
C ALA A 159 -2.36 -20.19 4.45
N LYS A 160 -3.15 -20.12 5.52
CA LYS A 160 -3.30 -21.23 6.48
C LYS A 160 -3.89 -22.48 5.84
N ASP A 161 -4.93 -22.34 5.02
CA ASP A 161 -5.54 -23.46 4.29
C ASP A 161 -4.55 -24.10 3.29
N LEU A 162 -3.78 -23.28 2.56
CA LEU A 162 -2.76 -23.76 1.64
C LEU A 162 -1.68 -24.60 2.35
N VAL A 163 -1.31 -24.21 3.57
CA VAL A 163 -0.25 -24.90 4.32
C VAL A 163 -0.77 -26.12 5.08
N LEU A 164 -1.85 -25.94 5.85
CA LEU A 164 -2.36 -26.92 6.82
C LEU A 164 -3.43 -27.85 6.24
N GLY A 165 -4.04 -27.47 5.11
CA GLY A 165 -5.13 -28.21 4.49
C GLY A 165 -4.73 -29.59 3.95
N PRO A 166 -5.72 -30.38 3.51
CA PRO A 166 -5.46 -31.67 2.87
C PRO A 166 -4.65 -31.48 1.60
N SER A 167 -3.59 -32.28 1.41
CA SER A 167 -2.62 -32.11 0.33
C SER A 167 -1.97 -30.73 0.30
N GLY A 168 -1.95 -30.03 1.44
CA GLY A 168 -1.31 -28.73 1.64
C GLY A 168 0.21 -28.84 1.74
N VAL A 169 0.87 -27.68 1.79
CA VAL A 169 2.35 -27.54 1.81
C VAL A 169 2.98 -28.44 2.87
N LEU A 170 2.42 -28.47 4.08
CA LEU A 170 3.00 -29.17 5.22
C LEU A 170 3.17 -30.68 4.97
N GLN A 171 2.32 -31.28 4.13
CA GLN A 171 2.40 -32.71 3.78
C GLN A 171 3.55 -33.03 2.81
N GLY A 172 4.06 -32.03 2.09
CA GLY A 172 5.23 -32.15 1.21
C GLY A 172 6.56 -31.78 1.87
N ILE A 173 6.53 -31.10 3.02
CA ILE A 173 7.74 -30.67 3.74
C ILE A 173 8.48 -31.88 4.33
N ARG A 174 9.79 -31.89 4.14
CA ARG A 174 10.77 -32.80 4.74
C ARG A 174 12.09 -32.04 4.96
N PRO A 175 13.06 -32.60 5.72
CA PRO A 175 14.35 -31.95 5.94
C PRO A 175 14.98 -31.37 4.67
N GLY A 176 15.31 -30.07 4.70
CA GLY A 176 15.94 -29.34 3.61
C GLY A 176 14.98 -28.67 2.61
N LYS A 177 13.67 -28.93 2.66
CA LYS A 177 12.69 -28.22 1.81
C LYS A 177 12.51 -26.79 2.27
N CYS A 178 12.40 -25.87 1.31
CA CYS A 178 12.28 -24.46 1.57
C CYS A 178 10.91 -23.93 1.13
N TYR A 179 10.27 -23.12 1.96
CA TYR A 179 9.00 -22.48 1.66
C TYR A 179 9.11 -20.96 1.87
N VAL A 180 8.70 -20.21 0.86
CA VAL A 180 8.72 -18.75 0.84
C VAL A 180 7.30 -18.22 0.68
N ASP A 181 6.72 -17.65 1.74
CA ASP A 181 5.37 -17.08 1.65
C ASP A 181 5.43 -15.59 1.31
N MET A 182 4.94 -15.24 0.13
CA MET A 182 4.88 -13.87 -0.38
C MET A 182 3.49 -13.22 -0.18
N SER A 183 2.60 -13.89 0.56
CA SER A 183 1.26 -13.40 0.82
C SER A 183 1.29 -12.31 1.90
N THR A 184 0.53 -11.22 1.69
CA THR A 184 0.37 -10.21 2.75
C THR A 184 -0.61 -10.70 3.81
N VAL A 185 -0.07 -11.09 4.97
CA VAL A 185 -0.80 -11.60 6.14
C VAL A 185 -0.30 -10.92 7.43
N ASP A 186 -0.92 -11.21 8.57
CA ASP A 186 -0.47 -10.74 9.88
C ASP A 186 0.74 -11.54 10.43
N ALA A 187 1.46 -10.91 11.38
CA ALA A 187 2.65 -11.49 12.00
C ALA A 187 2.39 -12.81 12.73
N ASP A 188 1.22 -12.95 13.37
CA ASP A 188 0.83 -14.19 14.05
C ASP A 188 0.68 -15.34 13.05
N THR A 189 0.05 -15.08 11.90
CA THR A 189 -0.09 -16.05 10.82
C THR A 189 1.27 -16.51 10.29
N VAL A 190 2.19 -15.62 9.92
CA VAL A 190 3.52 -16.06 9.44
C VAL A 190 4.32 -16.80 10.52
N THR A 191 4.17 -16.42 11.79
CA THR A 191 4.85 -17.07 12.91
C THR A 191 4.35 -18.51 13.11
N GLU A 192 3.02 -18.70 13.09
CA GLU A 192 2.38 -20.02 13.14
C GLU A 192 2.84 -20.91 11.97
N LEU A 193 2.81 -20.38 10.75
CA LEU A 193 3.21 -21.11 9.54
C LEU A 193 4.70 -21.49 9.56
N ALA A 194 5.56 -20.57 9.97
CA ALA A 194 6.98 -20.82 10.13
C ALA A 194 7.23 -21.95 11.12
N GLN A 195 6.58 -21.89 12.29
CA GLN A 195 6.75 -22.89 13.35
C GLN A 195 6.40 -24.30 12.88
N VAL A 196 5.26 -24.47 12.19
CA VAL A 196 4.85 -25.81 11.71
C VAL A 196 5.75 -26.32 10.60
N ILE A 197 6.22 -25.45 9.69
CA ILE A 197 7.14 -25.83 8.61
C ILE A 197 8.50 -26.26 9.17
N VAL A 198 9.05 -25.48 10.10
CA VAL A 198 10.33 -25.79 10.76
C VAL A 198 10.22 -27.06 11.60
N SER A 199 9.09 -27.30 12.26
CA SER A 199 8.87 -28.55 13.02
C SER A 199 8.94 -29.84 12.17
N ARG A 200 8.77 -29.71 10.85
CA ARG A 200 8.91 -30.81 9.86
C ARG A 200 10.30 -30.85 9.19
N GLY A 201 11.24 -30.03 9.64
CA GLY A 201 12.60 -29.89 9.09
C GLY A 201 12.69 -28.98 7.86
N GLY A 202 11.63 -28.23 7.54
CA GLY A 202 11.65 -27.24 6.48
C GLY A 202 12.34 -25.94 6.90
N ARG A 203 12.68 -25.11 5.92
CA ARG A 203 13.16 -23.73 6.08
C ARG A 203 12.07 -22.77 5.62
N PHE A 204 11.89 -21.68 6.36
CA PHE A 204 10.82 -20.71 6.11
C PHE A 204 11.36 -19.30 5.93
N LEU A 205 10.81 -18.60 4.94
CA LEU A 205 11.01 -17.17 4.72
C LEU A 205 9.66 -16.54 4.41
N GLU A 206 9.30 -15.45 5.09
CA GLU A 206 8.26 -14.57 4.58
C GLU A 206 8.90 -13.56 3.63
N ALA A 207 8.26 -13.28 2.50
CA ALA A 207 8.75 -12.34 1.50
C ALA A 207 7.60 -11.56 0.83
N PRO A 208 6.69 -10.90 1.58
CA PRO A 208 5.63 -10.09 0.98
C PRO A 208 6.20 -9.00 0.05
N VAL A 209 5.42 -8.67 -0.99
CA VAL A 209 5.83 -7.72 -2.03
C VAL A 209 4.99 -6.45 -2.04
N SER A 210 5.66 -5.31 -2.21
CA SER A 210 5.05 -4.02 -2.47
C SER A 210 5.12 -3.74 -3.98
N GLY A 211 3.98 -3.34 -4.53
CA GLY A 211 3.78 -3.14 -5.96
C GLY A 211 2.33 -3.41 -6.36
N ASN A 212 2.13 -3.53 -7.66
CA ASN A 212 0.83 -3.75 -8.29
C ASN A 212 0.99 -4.75 -9.46
N GLN A 213 -0.09 -5.03 -10.20
CA GLN A 213 -0.07 -5.99 -11.28
C GLN A 213 0.97 -5.59 -12.35
N GLN A 214 1.01 -4.31 -12.72
CA GLN A 214 1.95 -3.83 -13.72
C GLN A 214 3.41 -4.05 -13.27
N LEU A 215 3.77 -3.63 -12.06
CA LEU A 215 5.12 -3.82 -11.52
C LEU A 215 5.47 -5.30 -11.33
N SER A 216 4.48 -6.15 -11.03
CA SER A 216 4.69 -7.59 -10.98
C SER A 216 4.99 -8.18 -12.35
N ASN A 217 4.32 -7.71 -13.41
CA ASN A 217 4.58 -8.14 -14.78
C ASN A 217 5.96 -7.67 -15.26
N ASP A 218 6.37 -6.48 -14.84
CA ASP A 218 7.63 -5.85 -15.24
C ASP A 218 8.85 -6.33 -14.43
N GLY A 219 8.65 -7.15 -13.39
CA GLY A 219 9.73 -7.61 -12.51
C GLY A 219 10.28 -6.49 -11.62
N MET A 220 9.43 -5.53 -11.24
CA MET A 220 9.81 -4.29 -10.56
C MET A 220 9.26 -4.19 -9.13
N LEU A 221 8.89 -5.32 -8.52
CA LEU A 221 8.40 -5.37 -7.15
C LEU A 221 9.47 -4.98 -6.14
N VAL A 222 9.04 -4.46 -4.99
CA VAL A 222 9.90 -4.31 -3.81
C VAL A 222 9.61 -5.47 -2.87
N ILE A 223 10.61 -6.29 -2.60
CA ILE A 223 10.46 -7.51 -1.79
C ILE A 223 10.89 -7.19 -0.35
N LEU A 224 10.01 -7.44 0.62
CA LEU A 224 10.31 -7.32 2.04
C LEU A 224 10.41 -8.73 2.61
N ALA A 225 11.61 -9.18 2.98
CA ALA A 225 11.85 -10.55 3.42
C ALA A 225 12.30 -10.63 4.88
N ALA A 226 11.91 -11.69 5.58
CA ALA A 226 12.36 -11.99 6.95
C ALA A 226 12.24 -13.50 7.27
N GLY A 227 13.11 -14.00 8.14
CA GLY A 227 13.20 -15.42 8.52
C GLY A 227 14.57 -16.04 8.23
N ASP A 228 14.61 -17.17 7.53
CA ASP A 228 15.87 -17.87 7.24
C ASP A 228 16.77 -17.07 6.28
N ARG A 229 17.88 -16.54 6.82
CA ARG A 229 18.83 -15.73 6.05
C ARG A 229 19.48 -16.48 4.89
N GLY A 230 19.86 -17.75 5.09
CA GLY A 230 20.43 -18.54 4.02
C GLY A 230 19.43 -18.78 2.89
N LEU A 231 18.13 -18.85 3.20
CA LEU A 231 17.08 -19.07 2.21
C LEU A 231 16.82 -17.79 1.42
N TYR A 232 16.89 -16.64 2.09
CA TYR A 232 16.90 -15.34 1.41
C TYR A 232 18.03 -15.26 0.38
N GLU A 233 19.24 -15.68 0.74
CA GLU A 233 20.40 -15.71 -0.17
C GLU A 233 20.23 -16.75 -1.29
N ASP A 234 19.73 -17.95 -0.98
CA ASP A 234 19.39 -18.98 -1.96
C ASP A 234 18.35 -18.49 -3.01
N CYS A 235 17.49 -17.54 -2.63
CA CYS A 235 16.48 -16.94 -3.50
C CYS A 235 16.99 -15.76 -4.35
N SER A 236 18.28 -15.40 -4.26
CA SER A 236 18.81 -14.17 -4.89
C SER A 236 18.43 -14.01 -6.36
N SER A 237 18.66 -15.02 -7.21
CA SER A 237 18.30 -14.95 -8.64
C SER A 237 16.78 -14.90 -8.87
N CYS A 238 15.98 -15.54 -8.02
CA CYS A 238 14.52 -15.47 -8.09
C CYS A 238 14.01 -14.06 -7.73
N PHE A 239 14.53 -13.48 -6.65
CA PHE A 239 14.21 -12.10 -6.25
C PHE A 239 14.67 -11.08 -7.28
N GLN A 240 15.79 -11.33 -7.94
CA GLN A 240 16.25 -10.50 -9.05
C GLN A 240 15.34 -10.55 -10.27
N ALA A 241 14.75 -11.71 -10.56
CA ALA A 241 13.82 -11.84 -11.69
C ALA A 241 12.49 -11.10 -11.44
N MET A 242 11.98 -11.14 -10.20
CA MET A 242 10.64 -10.64 -9.89
C MET A 242 10.60 -9.22 -9.29
N GLY A 243 11.74 -8.71 -8.82
CA GLY A 243 11.81 -7.48 -8.06
C GLY A 243 12.86 -6.50 -8.59
N LYS A 244 12.61 -5.20 -8.33
CA LYS A 244 13.55 -4.10 -8.47
C LYS A 244 14.55 -4.04 -7.32
N THR A 245 14.16 -4.51 -6.14
CA THR A 245 15.03 -4.59 -4.97
C THR A 245 14.44 -5.51 -3.90
N SER A 246 15.29 -6.03 -3.02
CA SER A 246 14.89 -6.81 -1.85
C SER A 246 15.54 -6.30 -0.57
N PHE A 247 14.78 -6.36 0.52
CA PHE A 247 15.21 -6.02 1.87
C PHE A 247 15.11 -7.25 2.77
N PHE A 248 16.12 -7.49 3.61
CA PHE A 248 16.06 -8.50 4.66
C PHE A 248 15.87 -7.83 6.03
N LEU A 249 14.76 -8.11 6.68
CA LEU A 249 14.24 -7.41 7.86
C LEU A 249 14.41 -8.21 9.16
N GLY A 250 15.27 -9.24 9.14
CA GLY A 250 15.58 -10.05 10.32
C GLY A 250 14.58 -11.18 10.55
N GLU A 251 14.05 -11.26 11.77
CA GLU A 251 13.21 -12.37 12.24
C GLU A 251 11.81 -12.41 11.61
N VAL A 252 11.23 -13.61 11.55
CA VAL A 252 9.84 -13.82 11.07
C VAL A 252 8.86 -12.94 11.85
N GLY A 253 7.90 -12.36 11.13
CA GLY A 253 6.95 -11.37 11.58
C GLY A 253 7.33 -9.93 11.20
N ASN A 254 8.61 -9.63 10.99
CA ASN A 254 9.06 -8.27 10.69
C ASN A 254 8.64 -7.82 9.29
N ALA A 255 8.67 -8.70 8.30
CA ALA A 255 8.26 -8.33 6.94
C ALA A 255 6.75 -8.17 6.83
N ALA A 256 5.97 -9.05 7.48
CA ALA A 256 4.52 -8.88 7.62
C ALA A 256 4.16 -7.51 8.25
N LYS A 257 4.78 -7.15 9.38
CA LYS A 257 4.55 -5.85 10.03
C LYS A 257 4.88 -4.68 9.11
N MET A 258 6.06 -4.70 8.47
CA MET A 258 6.49 -3.63 7.57
C MET A 258 5.53 -3.50 6.37
N MET A 259 5.13 -4.62 5.76
CA MET A 259 4.18 -4.60 4.65
C MET A 259 2.83 -4.01 5.04
N LEU A 260 2.30 -4.38 6.23
CA LEU A 260 1.04 -3.83 6.72
C LEU A 260 1.13 -2.32 6.96
N ILE A 261 2.26 -1.82 7.45
CA ILE A 261 2.50 -0.38 7.63
C ILE A 261 2.53 0.33 6.26
N VAL A 262 3.26 -0.22 5.28
CA VAL A 262 3.33 0.33 3.92
C VAL A 262 1.93 0.41 3.30
N ASN A 263 1.15 -0.67 3.34
CA ASN A 263 -0.19 -0.70 2.77
C ASN A 263 -1.21 0.12 3.57
N MET A 264 -1.00 0.32 4.88
CA MET A 264 -1.81 1.24 5.69
C MET A 264 -1.64 2.68 5.21
N VAL A 265 -0.41 3.11 4.95
CA VAL A 265 -0.12 4.44 4.39
C VAL A 265 -0.74 4.58 3.00
N GLN A 266 -0.53 3.60 2.12
CA GLN A 266 -1.05 3.63 0.75
C GLN A 266 -2.58 3.65 0.71
N GLY A 267 -3.23 2.80 1.51
CA GLY A 267 -4.69 2.73 1.60
C GLY A 267 -5.29 4.03 2.12
N SER A 268 -4.71 4.62 3.17
CA SER A 268 -5.16 5.89 3.74
C SER A 268 -4.98 7.04 2.75
N PHE A 269 -3.82 7.09 2.07
CA PHE A 269 -3.54 8.13 1.07
C PHE A 269 -4.53 8.10 -0.10
N MET A 270 -4.87 6.91 -0.61
CA MET A 270 -5.87 6.76 -1.67
C MET A 270 -7.28 7.21 -1.24
N ALA A 271 -7.67 6.98 0.02
CA ALA A 271 -8.93 7.51 0.55
C ALA A 271 -8.90 9.06 0.58
N THR A 272 -7.79 9.66 1.02
CA THR A 272 -7.60 11.12 0.99
C THR A 272 -7.61 11.71 -0.42
N ILE A 273 -7.00 11.02 -1.40
CA ILE A 273 -7.05 11.43 -2.82
C ILE A 273 -8.50 11.43 -3.32
N ALA A 274 -9.26 10.37 -3.04
CA ALA A 274 -10.66 10.26 -3.41
C ALA A 274 -11.52 11.37 -2.78
N GLU A 275 -11.31 11.68 -1.50
CA GLU A 275 -11.98 12.77 -0.81
C GLU A 275 -11.67 14.14 -1.44
N GLY A 276 -10.39 14.42 -1.73
CA GLY A 276 -10.00 15.68 -2.38
C GLY A 276 -10.59 15.85 -3.78
N LEU A 277 -10.57 14.79 -4.60
CA LEU A 277 -11.14 14.81 -5.95
C LEU A 277 -12.66 14.98 -5.94
N THR A 278 -13.37 14.29 -5.05
CA THR A 278 -14.82 14.44 -4.92
C THR A 278 -15.19 15.80 -4.35
N LEU A 279 -14.43 16.33 -3.37
CA LEU A 279 -14.63 17.68 -2.84
C LEU A 279 -14.44 18.75 -3.93
N ALA A 280 -13.39 18.63 -4.76
CA ALA A 280 -13.19 19.51 -5.90
C ALA A 280 -14.40 19.48 -6.84
N GLN A 281 -14.89 18.27 -7.18
CA GLN A 281 -16.04 18.10 -8.06
C GLN A 281 -17.31 18.79 -7.51
N VAL A 282 -17.66 18.56 -6.24
CA VAL A 282 -18.91 19.11 -5.66
C VAL A 282 -18.82 20.60 -5.36
N THR A 283 -17.62 21.17 -5.27
CA THR A 283 -17.38 22.62 -5.11
C THR A 283 -17.15 23.33 -6.44
N GLY A 284 -17.41 22.67 -7.57
CA GLY A 284 -17.31 23.25 -8.92
C GLY A 284 -15.88 23.49 -9.40
N GLN A 285 -14.88 22.86 -8.78
CA GLN A 285 -13.48 22.91 -9.20
C GLN A 285 -13.16 21.77 -10.17
N SER A 286 -12.22 22.01 -11.09
CA SER A 286 -11.75 20.98 -12.03
C SER A 286 -10.85 19.96 -11.33
N GLN A 287 -11.25 18.68 -11.40
CA GLN A 287 -10.44 17.57 -10.89
C GLN A 287 -9.09 17.46 -11.63
N GLN A 288 -9.06 17.73 -12.93
CA GLN A 288 -7.81 17.77 -13.71
C GLN A 288 -6.88 18.86 -13.20
N THR A 289 -7.41 20.07 -12.95
CA THR A 289 -6.60 21.18 -12.45
C THR A 289 -6.08 20.91 -11.04
N LEU A 290 -6.87 20.25 -10.18
CA LEU A 290 -6.39 19.79 -8.88
C LEU A 290 -5.19 18.83 -9.04
N LEU A 291 -5.29 17.84 -9.93
CA LEU A 291 -4.19 16.92 -10.22
C LEU A 291 -2.95 17.68 -10.71
N ASP A 292 -3.11 18.61 -11.66
CA ASP A 292 -2.00 19.40 -12.20
C ASP A 292 -1.28 20.18 -11.10
N ILE A 293 -2.03 20.81 -10.18
CA ILE A 293 -1.47 21.54 -9.03
C ILE A 293 -0.72 20.58 -8.10
N LEU A 294 -1.30 19.43 -7.76
CA LEU A 294 -0.67 18.47 -6.86
C LEU A 294 0.64 17.91 -7.44
N ASN A 295 0.71 17.71 -8.75
CA ASN A 295 1.91 17.24 -9.46
C ASN A 295 3.04 18.28 -9.53
N GLN A 296 2.74 19.58 -9.35
CA GLN A 296 3.77 20.62 -9.19
C GLN A 296 4.27 20.75 -7.74
N GLY A 297 3.58 20.12 -6.79
CA GLY A 297 3.85 20.24 -5.36
C GLY A 297 4.75 19.13 -4.80
N GLN A 298 4.98 19.19 -3.49
CA GLN A 298 5.83 18.25 -2.75
C GLN A 298 5.20 16.85 -2.58
N LEU A 299 3.91 16.70 -2.88
CA LEU A 299 3.19 15.41 -2.81
C LEU A 299 3.20 14.64 -4.14
N ALA A 300 3.81 15.22 -5.18
CA ALA A 300 3.89 14.60 -6.50
C ALA A 300 4.51 13.20 -6.41
N SER A 301 3.79 12.21 -6.91
CA SER A 301 4.23 10.81 -6.92
C SER A 301 3.56 10.06 -8.06
N ILE A 302 4.21 9.00 -8.55
CA ILE A 302 3.64 8.11 -9.58
C ILE A 302 2.29 7.54 -9.13
N PHE A 303 2.16 7.20 -7.84
CA PHE A 303 0.92 6.68 -7.27
C PHE A 303 -0.21 7.72 -7.37
N LEU A 304 0.04 8.96 -6.94
CA LEU A 304 -0.95 10.03 -6.99
C LEU A 304 -1.44 10.28 -8.42
N ASP A 305 -0.49 10.49 -9.34
CA ASP A 305 -0.80 10.79 -10.73
C ASP A 305 -1.60 9.67 -11.40
N GLN A 306 -1.10 8.42 -11.29
CA GLN A 306 -1.75 7.26 -11.91
C GLN A 306 -3.15 7.02 -11.36
N LYS A 307 -3.36 7.11 -10.04
CA LYS A 307 -4.68 6.85 -9.44
C LYS A 307 -5.68 7.98 -9.71
N CYS A 308 -5.23 9.23 -9.78
CA CYS A 308 -6.07 10.34 -10.23
C CYS A 308 -6.48 10.18 -11.69
N GLN A 309 -5.55 9.82 -12.59
CA GLN A 309 -5.87 9.57 -14.00
C GLN A 309 -6.89 8.43 -14.16
N ASN A 310 -6.76 7.35 -13.38
CA ASN A 310 -7.74 6.26 -13.36
C ASN A 310 -9.15 6.79 -12.99
N ILE A 311 -9.25 7.63 -11.97
CA ILE A 311 -10.52 8.24 -11.54
C ILE A 311 -11.10 9.15 -12.64
N LEU A 312 -10.28 10.05 -13.20
CA LEU A 312 -10.68 10.99 -14.25
C LEU A 312 -11.17 10.27 -15.52
N GLN A 313 -10.61 9.11 -15.83
CA GLN A 313 -11.02 8.26 -16.95
C GLN A 313 -12.16 7.30 -16.60
N GLY A 314 -12.59 7.24 -15.34
CA GLY A 314 -13.57 6.25 -14.86
C GLY A 314 -13.08 4.79 -14.97
N ASN A 315 -11.77 4.58 -15.09
CA ASN A 315 -11.15 3.27 -15.26
C ASN A 315 -10.72 2.68 -13.92
N PHE A 316 -11.47 1.71 -13.43
CA PHE A 316 -11.20 1.01 -12.18
C PHE A 316 -10.78 -0.45 -12.39
N LYS A 317 -10.21 -0.77 -13.56
CA LYS A 317 -9.61 -2.09 -13.81
C LYS A 317 -8.55 -2.36 -12.73
N PRO A 318 -8.60 -3.53 -12.07
CA PRO A 318 -7.76 -3.80 -10.90
C PRO A 318 -6.28 -3.90 -11.27
N ASP A 319 -5.48 -3.04 -10.64
CA ASP A 319 -4.03 -3.12 -10.59
C ASP A 319 -3.58 -3.50 -9.16
N PHE A 320 -4.36 -3.10 -8.16
CA PHE A 320 -4.43 -3.73 -6.84
C PHE A 320 -5.87 -3.77 -6.34
N TYR A 321 -6.40 -4.95 -6.00
CA TYR A 321 -7.82 -5.10 -5.65
C TYR A 321 -8.22 -4.30 -4.39
N LEU A 322 -9.39 -3.67 -4.44
CA LEU A 322 -9.97 -2.94 -3.31
C LEU A 322 -10.18 -3.84 -2.07
N LYS A 323 -10.61 -5.09 -2.27
CA LYS A 323 -10.75 -6.05 -1.16
C LYS A 323 -9.42 -6.35 -0.46
N TYR A 324 -8.29 -6.29 -1.18
CA TYR A 324 -6.97 -6.54 -0.60
C TYR A 324 -6.50 -5.36 0.23
N ILE A 325 -6.64 -4.12 -0.26
CA ILE A 325 -6.25 -2.95 0.55
C ILE A 325 -7.13 -2.81 1.80
N GLN A 326 -8.42 -3.16 1.72
CA GLN A 326 -9.29 -3.18 2.90
C GLN A 326 -8.86 -4.26 3.90
N LYS A 327 -8.45 -5.44 3.43
CA LYS A 327 -7.88 -6.49 4.29
C LYS A 327 -6.59 -5.99 4.95
N ASP A 328 -5.70 -5.33 4.22
CA ASP A 328 -4.44 -4.80 4.76
C ASP A 328 -4.69 -3.72 5.83
N LEU A 329 -5.60 -2.77 5.58
CA LEU A 329 -6.00 -1.77 6.58
C LEU A 329 -6.55 -2.43 7.86
N ARG A 330 -7.42 -3.44 7.72
CA ARG A 330 -7.94 -4.18 8.86
C ARG A 330 -6.84 -4.87 9.67
N LEU A 331 -5.85 -5.47 9.01
CA LEU A 331 -4.73 -6.13 9.67
C LEU A 331 -3.77 -5.12 10.31
N ALA A 332 -3.54 -3.96 9.68
CA ALA A 332 -2.73 -2.88 10.24
C ALA A 332 -3.38 -2.26 11.49
N ILE A 333 -4.71 -2.10 11.50
CA ILE A 333 -5.45 -1.67 12.69
C ILE A 333 -5.30 -2.70 13.82
N ALA A 334 -5.42 -4.00 13.52
CA ALA A 334 -5.21 -5.06 14.49
C ALA A 334 -3.77 -5.09 15.04
N LEU A 335 -2.77 -4.82 14.19
CA LEU A 335 -1.39 -4.64 14.62
C LEU A 335 -1.27 -3.46 15.59
N GLY A 336 -1.88 -2.32 15.30
CA GLY A 336 -1.93 -1.18 16.22
C GLY A 336 -2.57 -1.52 17.56
N ASP A 337 -3.70 -2.25 17.54
CA ASP A 337 -4.40 -2.73 18.74
C ASP A 337 -3.49 -3.62 19.62
N SER A 338 -2.74 -4.55 19.01
CA SER A 338 -1.84 -5.48 19.72
C SER A 338 -0.75 -4.79 20.56
N VAL A 339 -0.41 -3.54 20.22
CA VAL A 339 0.60 -2.73 20.92
C VAL A 339 -0.01 -1.47 21.56
N ASN A 340 -1.34 -1.42 21.70
CA ASN A 340 -2.08 -0.27 22.24
C ASN A 340 -1.73 1.07 21.55
N HIS A 341 -1.46 1.05 20.24
CA HIS A 341 -1.15 2.23 19.43
C HIS A 341 -2.38 2.65 18.59
N PRO A 342 -3.03 3.78 18.91
CA PRO A 342 -4.17 4.27 18.15
C PRO A 342 -3.81 4.60 16.68
N THR A 343 -4.59 4.09 15.73
CA THR A 343 -4.41 4.33 14.29
C THR A 343 -5.63 5.03 13.65
N PRO A 344 -6.01 6.24 14.12
CA PRO A 344 -7.29 6.86 13.75
C PRO A 344 -7.45 7.12 12.24
N MET A 345 -6.37 7.45 11.53
CA MET A 345 -6.40 7.66 10.08
C MET A 345 -6.71 6.36 9.33
N ALA A 346 -6.06 5.27 9.70
CA ALA A 346 -6.32 3.96 9.12
C ALA A 346 -7.75 3.48 9.45
N ALA A 347 -8.22 3.71 10.67
CA ALA A 347 -9.57 3.38 11.10
C ALA A 347 -10.63 4.09 10.22
N ALA A 348 -10.48 5.40 10.00
CA ALA A 348 -11.36 6.16 9.12
C ALA A 348 -11.34 5.62 7.68
N ALA A 349 -10.14 5.45 7.10
CA ALA A 349 -9.99 4.92 5.75
C ALA A 349 -10.63 3.52 5.62
N ASN A 350 -10.41 2.62 6.58
CA ASN A 350 -10.96 1.27 6.56
C ASN A 350 -12.50 1.25 6.48
N GLU A 351 -13.19 2.14 7.18
CA GLU A 351 -14.66 2.23 7.08
C GLU A 351 -15.13 2.73 5.71
N VAL A 352 -14.40 3.65 5.09
CA VAL A 352 -14.68 4.09 3.71
C VAL A 352 -14.47 2.93 2.71
N TYR A 353 -13.42 2.13 2.88
CA TYR A 353 -13.23 0.94 2.06
C TYR A 353 -14.30 -0.12 2.29
N LYS A 354 -14.81 -0.31 3.52
CA LYS A 354 -15.96 -1.18 3.77
C LYS A 354 -17.22 -0.67 3.08
N ARG A 355 -17.47 0.65 3.06
CA ARG A 355 -18.54 1.26 2.27
C ARG A 355 -18.36 0.95 0.78
N ALA A 356 -17.16 1.13 0.23
CA ALA A 356 -16.87 0.79 -1.17
C ALA A 356 -17.13 -0.70 -1.47
N LYS A 357 -16.77 -1.61 -0.56
CA LYS A 357 -17.10 -3.05 -0.69
C LYS A 357 -18.60 -3.31 -0.70
N ALA A 358 -19.37 -2.61 0.13
CA ALA A 358 -20.83 -2.70 0.16
C ALA A 358 -21.49 -2.13 -1.11
N LEU A 359 -20.76 -1.30 -1.87
CA LEU A 359 -21.13 -0.79 -3.19
C LEU A 359 -20.55 -1.67 -4.32
N ASP A 360 -20.28 -2.95 -4.06
CA ASP A 360 -19.78 -3.93 -5.03
C ASP A 360 -18.43 -3.58 -5.70
N GLN A 361 -17.58 -2.82 -5.01
CA GLN A 361 -16.26 -2.41 -5.55
C GLN A 361 -15.12 -3.37 -5.22
N SER A 362 -15.40 -4.50 -4.55
CA SER A 362 -14.38 -5.42 -4.00
C SER A 362 -13.34 -5.89 -5.03
N ASP A 363 -13.77 -6.14 -6.27
CA ASP A 363 -12.94 -6.69 -7.35
C ASP A 363 -12.45 -5.63 -8.35
N ASN A 364 -12.70 -4.35 -8.07
CA ASN A 364 -12.10 -3.24 -8.81
C ASN A 364 -10.76 -2.83 -8.16
N ASP A 365 -10.05 -1.90 -8.80
CA ASP A 365 -8.86 -1.29 -8.24
C ASP A 365 -9.16 -0.57 -6.91
N MET A 366 -8.16 -0.42 -6.04
CA MET A 366 -8.27 0.35 -4.81
C MET A 366 -8.74 1.80 -5.03
N SER A 367 -8.47 2.40 -6.21
CA SER A 367 -9.00 3.74 -6.54
C SER A 367 -10.53 3.79 -6.62
N ALA A 368 -11.21 2.64 -6.75
CA ALA A 368 -12.67 2.56 -6.71
C ALA A 368 -13.27 2.95 -5.35
N VAL A 369 -12.45 3.15 -4.31
CA VAL A 369 -12.87 3.81 -3.07
C VAL A 369 -13.47 5.20 -3.32
N TYR A 370 -13.09 5.85 -4.43
CA TYR A 370 -13.73 7.06 -4.96
C TYR A 370 -15.26 6.95 -5.02
N ARG A 371 -15.79 5.78 -5.42
CA ARG A 371 -17.24 5.56 -5.54
C ARG A 371 -17.97 5.54 -4.20
N ALA A 372 -17.26 5.42 -3.08
CA ALA A 372 -17.83 5.52 -1.74
C ALA A 372 -18.16 6.97 -1.33
N TYR A 373 -17.65 7.96 -2.06
CA TYR A 373 -17.85 9.39 -1.82
C TYR A 373 -18.85 10.05 -2.78
N ILE A 374 -19.29 9.34 -3.82
CA ILE A 374 -20.25 9.88 -4.81
C ILE A 374 -21.63 10.05 -4.14
N HIS A 375 -22.27 11.20 -4.41
CA HIS A 375 -23.60 11.57 -3.89
C HIS A 375 -24.77 10.91 -4.62
#